data_AF-A0A0M5L9F0-F1
#
_entry.id   AF-A0A0M5L9F0-F1
#
_cell.length_a   1.000
_cell.length_b   1.000
_cell.length_c   1.000
_cell.angle_alpha   90.00
_cell.angle_beta   90.00
_cell.angle_gamma   90.00
#
_symmetry.space_group_name_H-M   'P 1'
#
loop_
_entity.id
_entity.type
_entity.pdbx_description
1 polymer ?
#
loop_
_entity_poly.entity_id
_entity_poly.type
_entity_poly.pdbx_seq_one_letter_code
_entity_poly.pdbx_strand_id
1 'polypeptide(L)'
;MNFRTTLTYLQRIIISLLFLIHLSCEIQACEELGIYQDLTKALKNPLDVRVLDLSEQKLTILPKEIRQLKNLQQLNLYENKLTTLPKGNRTTEKTTMVIFRRKSYLI
;
A
#
# COMPACT_ATOMS: atom_id res chain seq x y z
N MET A 1 -25.36 45.23 3.18
CA MET A 1 -25.17 43.76 3.11
C MET A 1 -24.37 43.35 4.34
N ASN A 2 -24.87 42.40 5.15
CA ASN A 2 -24.33 42.17 6.50
C ASN A 2 -23.00 41.39 6.46
N PHE A 3 -21.89 42.07 6.71
CA PHE A 3 -20.54 41.48 6.68
C PHE A 3 -20.44 40.18 7.50
N ARG A 4 -21.10 40.16 8.68
CA ARG A 4 -21.14 39.01 9.57
C ARG A 4 -21.79 37.77 8.93
N THR A 5 -22.86 37.93 8.16
CA THR A 5 -23.51 36.78 7.51
C THR A 5 -22.60 36.23 6.41
N THR A 6 -22.00 37.10 5.60
CA THR A 6 -21.05 36.69 4.53
C THR A 6 -19.85 35.93 5.08
N LEU A 7 -19.30 36.37 6.22
CA LEU A 7 -18.18 35.70 6.89
C LEU A 7 -18.55 34.29 7.37
N THR A 8 -19.75 34.14 7.93
CA THR A 8 -20.23 32.85 8.44
C THR A 8 -20.45 31.84 7.30
N TYR A 9 -20.98 32.29 6.16
CA TYR A 9 -21.12 31.46 4.96
C TYR A 9 -19.76 31.02 4.40
N LEU A 10 -18.79 31.94 4.33
CA LEU A 10 -17.46 31.64 3.81
C LEU A 10 -16.72 30.60 4.67
N GLN A 11 -16.80 30.73 6.01
CA GLN A 11 -16.21 29.75 6.93
C GLN A 11 -16.81 28.36 6.77
N ARG A 12 -18.14 28.24 6.59
CA ARG A 12 -18.81 26.95 6.35
C ARG A 12 -18.37 26.31 5.04
N ILE A 13 -18.17 27.11 3.99
CA ILE A 13 -17.65 26.63 2.70
C ILE A 13 -16.22 26.11 2.89
N ILE A 14 -15.35 26.84 3.57
CA ILE A 14 -13.96 26.42 3.82
C ILE A 14 -13.91 25.12 4.63
N ILE A 15 -14.69 25.00 5.71
CA ILE A 15 -14.75 23.77 6.52
C ILE A 15 -15.27 22.60 5.69
N SER A 16 -16.27 22.83 4.85
CA SER A 16 -16.81 21.80 3.95
C SER A 16 -15.77 21.38 2.90
N LEU A 17 -15.00 22.32 2.35
CA LEU A 17 -13.89 22.04 1.43
C LEU A 17 -12.77 21.25 2.13
N LEU A 18 -12.41 21.59 3.36
CA LEU A 18 -11.43 20.84 4.15
C LEU A 18 -11.91 19.42 4.47
N PHE A 19 -13.19 19.25 4.79
CA PHE A 19 -13.80 17.93 4.98
C PHE A 19 -13.83 17.12 3.69
N LEU A 20 -14.15 17.74 2.55
CA LEU A 20 -14.09 17.09 1.23
C LEU A 20 -12.66 16.74 0.83
N ILE A 21 -11.67 17.56 1.18
CA ILE A 21 -10.25 17.24 1.01
C ILE A 21 -9.86 16.08 1.92
N HIS A 22 -10.35 16.03 3.17
CA HIS A 22 -10.08 14.92 4.08
C HIS A 22 -10.70 13.61 3.59
N LEU A 23 -11.92 13.68 3.05
CA LEU A 23 -12.66 12.55 2.46
C LEU A 23 -12.08 12.11 1.11
N SER A 24 -11.58 13.05 0.29
CA SER A 24 -10.93 12.74 -0.98
C SER A 24 -9.47 12.31 -0.81
N CYS A 25 -8.80 12.71 0.29
CA CYS A 25 -7.43 12.29 0.61
C CYS A 25 -7.36 10.80 0.99
N GLU A 26 -8.47 10.19 1.39
CA GLU A 26 -8.58 8.74 1.58
C GLU A 26 -8.77 8.00 0.24
N ILE A 27 -9.25 8.71 -0.79
CA ILE A 27 -9.52 8.17 -2.13
C ILE A 27 -8.31 8.37 -3.07
N GLN A 28 -7.39 9.29 -2.74
CA GLN A 28 -6.15 9.52 -3.50
C GLN A 28 -4.99 8.67 -2.97
N ALA A 29 -5.13 7.35 -3.07
CA ALA A 29 -3.99 6.46 -3.21
C ALA A 29 -4.33 5.38 -4.25
N CYS A 30 -4.24 5.82 -5.50
CA CYS A 30 -3.96 4.98 -6.66
C CYS A 30 -5.13 4.17 -7.21
N GLU A 31 -5.73 4.68 -8.28
CA GLU A 31 -6.03 3.84 -9.43
C GLU A 31 -4.70 3.45 -10.14
N GLU A 32 -3.76 2.83 -9.40
CA GLU A 32 -2.59 2.20 -10.01
C GLU A 32 -2.95 0.75 -10.28
N LEU A 33 -3.15 0.45 -11.56
CA LEU A 33 -3.21 -0.91 -12.11
C LEU A 33 -2.07 -1.78 -11.52
N GLY A 34 -2.41 -2.56 -10.48
CA GLY A 34 -1.50 -3.56 -9.93
C GLY A 34 -1.11 -3.40 -8.45
N ILE A 35 -1.69 -2.48 -7.67
CA ILE A 35 -1.54 -2.48 -6.19
C ILE A 35 -2.58 -3.38 -5.54
N TYR A 36 -2.11 -4.31 -4.71
CA TYR A 36 -2.95 -5.19 -3.91
C TYR A 36 -2.54 -5.12 -2.44
N GLN A 37 -3.51 -5.15 -1.52
CA GLN A 37 -3.26 -5.20 -0.07
C GLN A 37 -3.55 -6.58 0.54
N ASP A 38 -4.08 -7.49 -0.28
CA ASP A 38 -4.55 -8.79 0.15
C ASP A 38 -4.02 -9.84 -0.81
N LEU A 39 -3.32 -10.84 -0.26
CA LEU A 39 -2.74 -11.90 -1.05
C LEU A 39 -3.80 -12.73 -1.77
N THR A 40 -4.92 -13.05 -1.13
CA THR A 40 -6.02 -13.80 -1.74
C THR A 40 -6.60 -13.04 -2.93
N LYS A 41 -6.70 -11.71 -2.87
CA LYS A 41 -7.11 -10.89 -4.02
C LYS A 41 -6.04 -10.88 -5.11
N ALA A 42 -4.76 -10.73 -4.74
CA ALA A 42 -3.64 -10.75 -5.66
C ALA A 42 -3.56 -12.08 -6.44
N LEU A 43 -3.85 -13.19 -5.79
CA LEU A 43 -3.85 -14.52 -6.39
C LEU A 43 -4.99 -14.78 -7.37
N LYS A 44 -6.04 -13.94 -7.40
CA LYS A 44 -7.10 -14.03 -8.43
C LYS A 44 -6.57 -13.64 -9.80
N ASN A 45 -5.70 -12.64 -9.86
CA ASN A 45 -5.12 -12.11 -11.09
C ASN A 45 -3.58 -11.99 -10.97
N PRO A 46 -2.86 -13.12 -10.83
CA PRO A 46 -1.45 -13.13 -10.45
C PRO A 46 -0.49 -12.51 -11.48
N LEU A 47 -0.96 -12.28 -12.71
CA LEU A 47 -0.21 -11.63 -13.77
C LEU A 47 -0.34 -10.10 -13.74
N ASP A 48 -1.36 -9.56 -13.07
CA ASP A 48 -1.63 -8.11 -13.04
C ASP A 48 -1.02 -7.42 -11.83
N VAL A 49 -0.57 -8.21 -10.84
CA VAL A 49 0.00 -7.70 -9.58
C VAL A 49 1.41 -7.18 -9.82
N ARG A 50 1.61 -5.88 -9.59
CA ARG A 50 2.91 -5.20 -9.64
C ARG A 50 3.40 -4.80 -8.26
N VAL A 51 2.48 -4.43 -7.38
CA VAL A 51 2.75 -4.00 -6.02
C VAL A 51 1.85 -4.79 -5.09
N LEU A 52 2.43 -5.41 -4.07
CA LEU A 52 1.68 -6.10 -3.03
C LEU A 52 2.11 -5.53 -1.68
N ASP A 53 1.17 -4.91 -0.98
CA ASP A 53 1.37 -4.40 0.36
C ASP A 53 0.74 -5.33 1.39
N LEU A 54 1.56 -6.01 2.17
CA LEU A 54 1.12 -6.83 3.30
C LEU A 54 1.65 -6.26 4.62
N SER A 55 1.93 -4.96 4.69
CA SER A 55 2.41 -4.31 5.91
C SER A 55 1.41 -4.46 7.06
N GLU A 56 1.94 -4.55 8.28
CA GLU A 56 1.15 -4.61 9.54
C GLU A 56 0.19 -5.81 9.67
N GLN A 57 0.33 -6.83 8.81
CA GLN A 57 -0.55 -8.02 8.83
C GLN A 57 -0.15 -9.08 9.87
N LYS A 58 0.80 -8.78 10.76
CA LYS A 58 1.31 -9.71 11.80
C LYS A 58 1.79 -11.06 11.23
N LEU A 59 2.19 -11.09 9.97
CA LEU A 59 2.64 -12.30 9.29
C LEU A 59 3.89 -12.86 9.98
N THR A 60 3.85 -14.13 10.34
CA THR A 60 4.99 -14.87 10.92
C THR A 60 5.79 -15.60 9.85
N ILE A 61 5.11 -16.03 8.79
CA ILE A 61 5.68 -16.67 7.61
C ILE A 61 5.16 -16.00 6.34
N LEU A 62 6.00 -15.96 5.31
CA LEU A 62 5.57 -15.52 3.99
C LEU A 62 5.08 -16.76 3.20
N PRO A 63 3.81 -16.78 2.75
CA PRO A 63 3.27 -17.91 1.99
C PRO A 63 4.04 -18.14 0.68
N LYS A 64 4.23 -19.42 0.32
CA LYS A 64 4.97 -19.84 -0.88
C LYS A 64 4.27 -19.39 -2.18
N GLU A 65 2.97 -19.15 -2.09
CA GLU A 65 2.06 -18.72 -3.15
C GLU A 65 2.44 -17.34 -3.71
N ILE A 66 3.17 -16.50 -2.95
CA ILE A 66 3.73 -15.24 -3.47
C ILE A 66 4.63 -15.45 -4.70
N ARG A 67 5.22 -16.64 -4.86
CA ARG A 67 6.00 -17.00 -6.05
C ARG A 67 5.16 -17.11 -7.34
N GLN A 68 3.83 -17.21 -7.22
CA GLN A 68 2.91 -17.23 -8.36
C GLN A 68 2.74 -15.84 -8.98
N LEU A 69 3.02 -14.77 -8.23
CA LEU A 69 2.95 -13.38 -8.67
C LEU A 69 4.17 -13.03 -9.52
N LYS A 70 4.17 -13.48 -10.78
CA LYS A 70 5.35 -13.44 -11.67
C LYS A 70 5.78 -12.01 -12.03
N ASN A 71 4.85 -11.06 -12.04
CA ASN A 71 5.08 -9.67 -12.42
C ASN A 71 5.22 -8.74 -11.20
N LEU A 72 5.29 -9.30 -9.99
CA LEU A 72 5.42 -8.52 -8.76
C LEU A 72 6.77 -7.81 -8.71
N GLN A 73 6.72 -6.48 -8.70
CA GLN A 73 7.87 -5.58 -8.70
C GLN A 73 8.19 -5.07 -7.29
N GLN A 74 7.15 -4.85 -6.48
CA GLN A 74 7.30 -4.35 -5.11
C GLN A 74 6.49 -5.20 -4.14
N LEU A 75 7.13 -5.56 -3.02
CA LEU A 75 6.49 -6.29 -1.93
C LEU A 75 6.79 -5.57 -0.62
N ASN A 76 5.77 -4.95 -0.04
CA ASN A 76 5.89 -4.31 1.27
C ASN A 76 5.51 -5.29 2.37
N LEU A 77 6.44 -5.57 3.29
CA LEU A 77 6.26 -6.45 4.45
C LEU A 77 6.55 -5.72 5.76
N TYR A 78 6.49 -4.38 5.75
CA TYR A 78 6.78 -3.54 6.90
C TYR A 78 5.92 -3.93 8.11
N GLU A 79 6.48 -3.82 9.33
CA GLU A 79 5.77 -4.12 10.59
C GLU A 79 5.07 -5.50 10.65
N ASN A 80 5.67 -6.51 10.02
CA ASN A 80 5.30 -7.92 10.23
C ASN A 80 6.26 -8.64 11.18
N LYS A 81 5.86 -9.84 11.63
CA LYS A 81 6.61 -10.71 12.55
C LYS A 81 7.42 -11.79 11.82
N LEU A 82 7.82 -11.51 10.57
CA LEU A 82 8.49 -12.49 9.71
C LEU A 82 9.86 -12.84 10.28
N THR A 83 10.03 -14.08 10.76
CA THR A 83 11.32 -14.59 11.24
C THR A 83 12.22 -15.02 10.09
N THR A 84 11.63 -15.51 9.00
CA THR A 84 12.33 -15.97 7.80
C THR A 84 11.80 -15.26 6.57
N LEU A 85 12.68 -14.58 5.82
CA LEU A 85 12.37 -14.17 4.44
C LEU A 85 12.74 -15.33 3.50
N PRO A 86 11.98 -15.57 2.42
CA PRO A 86 12.49 -16.45 1.38
C PRO A 86 13.80 -15.85 0.84
N LYS A 87 14.87 -16.66 0.75
CA LYS A 87 16.06 -16.31 -0.04
C LYS A 87 15.63 -16.18 -1.50
N GLY A 88 15.19 -14.99 -1.90
CA GLY A 88 14.82 -14.65 -3.26
C GLY A 88 16.06 -14.27 -4.07
N ASN A 89 16.79 -15.26 -4.57
CA ASN A 89 17.79 -15.02 -5.61
C ASN A 89 17.08 -15.01 -6.98
N ARG A 90 16.58 -13.84 -7.40
CA ARG A 90 16.27 -13.60 -8.81
C ARG A 90 17.13 -12.44 -9.31
N THR A 91 18.42 -12.70 -9.46
CA THR A 91 19.31 -11.98 -10.36
C THR A 91 19.12 -12.53 -11.78
N THR A 92 18.03 -12.16 -12.46
CA THR A 92 17.93 -12.30 -13.92
C THR A 92 17.13 -11.12 -14.49
N GLU A 93 17.88 -10.04 -14.75
CA GLU A 93 17.78 -9.08 -15.85
C GLU A 93 16.46 -8.43 -16.28
N LYS A 94 15.30 -8.53 -15.59
CA LYS A 94 14.16 -7.68 -16.00
C LYS A 94 13.26 -7.07 -14.94
N THR A 95 13.28 -7.49 -13.67
CA THR A 95 12.50 -6.81 -12.62
C THR A 95 13.04 -7.22 -11.25
N THR A 96 13.78 -6.32 -10.58
CA THR A 96 14.19 -6.53 -9.19
C THR A 96 12.98 -6.36 -8.29
N MET A 97 12.53 -7.45 -7.64
CA MET A 97 11.52 -7.37 -6.58
C MET A 97 12.11 -6.63 -5.38
N VAL A 98 11.68 -5.39 -5.13
CA VAL A 98 12.14 -4.61 -3.96
C VAL A 98 11.28 -5.01 -2.76
N ILE A 99 11.92 -5.64 -1.77
CA ILE A 99 11.27 -6.03 -0.52
C ILE A 99 11.56 -4.98 0.55
N PHE A 100 10.52 -4.30 1.02
CA PHE A 100 10.62 -3.37 2.15
C PHE A 100 10.35 -4.13 3.46
N ARG A 101 11.37 -4.20 4.33
CA ARG A 101 11.26 -4.78 5.68
C ARG A 101 12.00 -3.88 6.67
N ARG A 102 11.46 -3.75 7.88
CA ARG A 102 12.21 -3.21 9.02
C ARG A 102 13.46 -4.07 9.27
N LYS A 103 14.65 -3.47 9.19
CA LYS A 103 15.88 -4.09 9.71
C LYS A 103 15.71 -4.23 11.23
N SER A 104 15.39 -5.44 11.69
CA SER A 104 15.55 -5.80 13.08
C SER A 104 17.06 -5.86 13.33
N TYR A 105 17.64 -4.80 13.90
CA TYR A 105 18.96 -4.89 14.53
C TYR A 105 18.81 -5.88 15.69
N LEU A 106 19.31 -7.10 15.50
CA LEU A 106 19.58 -8.03 16.60
C LEU A 106 20.99 -7.71 17.07
N ILE A 107 21.08 -7.24 18.31
CA ILE A 107 22.32 -7.14 19.10
C ILE A 107 22.70 -8.56 19.53
#